data_AF-A0A6G3MI16-F1
#
_entry.id   AF-A0A6G3MI16-F1
#
_cell.length_a   1.000
_cell.length_b   1.000
_cell.length_c   1.000
_cell.angle_alpha   90.00
_cell.angle_beta   90.00
_cell.angle_gamma   90.00
#
_symmetry.space_group_name_H-M   'P 1'
#
loop_
_entity.id
_entity.type
_entity.pdbx_description
1 polymer ?
#
loop_
_entity_poly.entity_id
_entity_poly.type
_entity_poly.pdbx_seq_one_letter_code
_entity_poly.pdbx_strand_id
1 'polypeptide(L)'
;VTFHERFLLRLSRHPILRLDCNYIEFLTSQEQLNSKVSATTYLKGLFNNIKNSIDENIVFPLTGVVDPDRFFEEENHYITNYSSALKKVLTCSDSMTLSQKRQSNLMIKLSIQLSYFASHEYTTLSRIIDPLAAFFDKARKTECRISSDEDLKLSDTFRADFWNSAECKDLLLRRIKNYVAADKSFKALTKAKQTNLNVAIADDQYQQDLNKFDSISESAKSELNRQNSERIDLYNKNLTAYCDLQINHLKTLINETQSIIERLQAED
;
A
#
# COMPACT_ATOMS: atom_id res chain seq x y z
N VAL A 1 -10.31 10.19 -0.97
CA VAL A 1 -11.00 8.94 -1.41
C VAL A 1 -10.74 7.91 -0.33
N THR A 2 -11.78 7.40 0.31
CA THR A 2 -11.64 6.48 1.45
C THR A 2 -11.01 5.17 1.00
N PHE A 3 -10.14 4.58 1.83
CA PHE A 3 -9.47 3.30 1.57
C PHE A 3 -10.46 2.21 1.09
N HIS A 4 -11.67 2.21 1.66
CA HIS A 4 -12.75 1.31 1.31
C HIS A 4 -13.24 1.45 -0.13
N GLU A 5 -13.34 2.67 -0.66
CA GLU A 5 -13.79 2.90 -2.04
C GLU A 5 -12.78 2.32 -3.05
N ARG A 6 -11.48 2.57 -2.85
CA ARG A 6 -10.42 2.00 -3.70
C ARG A 6 -10.43 0.47 -3.65
N PHE A 7 -10.66 -0.11 -2.46
CA PHE A 7 -10.77 -1.54 -2.28
C PHE A 7 -11.96 -2.13 -3.06
N LEU A 8 -13.16 -1.56 -2.91
CA LEU A 8 -14.35 -2.02 -3.64
C LEU A 8 -14.21 -1.82 -5.16
N LEU A 9 -13.61 -0.72 -5.61
CA LEU A 9 -13.33 -0.50 -7.03
C LEU A 9 -12.33 -1.52 -7.59
N ARG A 10 -11.39 -1.99 -6.78
CA ARG A 10 -10.48 -3.06 -7.19
C ARG A 10 -11.22 -4.40 -7.32
N LEU A 11 -12.06 -4.75 -6.35
CA LEU A 11 -12.86 -5.98 -6.40
C LEU A 11 -13.78 -6.02 -7.62
N SER A 12 -14.49 -4.92 -7.91
CA SER A 12 -15.38 -4.82 -9.08
C SER A 12 -14.66 -4.91 -10.43
N ARG A 13 -13.37 -4.56 -10.50
CA ARG A 13 -12.54 -4.69 -11.71
C ARG A 13 -11.90 -6.07 -11.86
N HIS A 14 -11.82 -6.84 -10.78
CA HIS A 14 -11.20 -8.15 -10.79
C HIS A 14 -12.07 -9.14 -11.59
N PRO A 15 -11.51 -9.90 -12.56
CA PRO A 15 -12.30 -10.78 -13.43
C PRO A 15 -13.09 -11.84 -12.65
N ILE A 16 -12.49 -12.38 -11.59
CA ILE A 16 -13.07 -13.40 -10.69
C ILE A 16 -13.88 -12.76 -9.54
N LEU A 17 -13.25 -11.95 -8.67
CA LEU A 17 -13.89 -11.45 -7.44
C LEU A 17 -15.13 -10.57 -7.67
N ARG A 18 -15.26 -9.91 -8.83
CA ARG A 18 -16.48 -9.16 -9.17
C ARG A 18 -17.74 -10.04 -9.27
N LEU A 19 -17.55 -11.34 -9.47
CA LEU A 19 -18.61 -12.34 -9.60
C LEU A 19 -18.86 -13.11 -8.30
N ASP A 20 -18.13 -12.80 -7.23
CA ASP A 20 -18.29 -13.47 -5.94
C ASP A 20 -19.67 -13.18 -5.34
N CYS A 21 -20.37 -14.22 -4.91
CA CYS A 21 -21.73 -14.08 -4.40
C CYS A 21 -21.79 -13.24 -3.13
N ASN A 22 -20.81 -13.37 -2.22
CA ASN A 22 -20.76 -12.58 -0.99
C ASN A 22 -20.44 -11.11 -1.31
N TYR A 23 -19.59 -10.86 -2.30
CA TYR A 23 -19.30 -9.50 -2.75
C TYR A 23 -20.55 -8.83 -3.35
N ILE A 24 -21.29 -9.55 -4.20
CA ILE A 24 -22.54 -9.05 -4.78
C ILE A 24 -23.57 -8.80 -3.67
N GLU A 25 -23.79 -9.77 -2.78
CA GLU A 25 -24.72 -9.66 -1.66
C GLU A 25 -24.35 -8.49 -0.74
N PHE A 26 -23.06 -8.33 -0.41
CA PHE A 26 -22.56 -7.20 0.38
C PHE A 26 -22.91 -5.84 -0.25
N LEU A 27 -22.87 -5.73 -1.58
CA LEU A 27 -23.20 -4.50 -2.29
C LEU A 27 -24.71 -4.29 -2.50
N THR A 28 -25.49 -5.35 -2.62
CA THR A 28 -26.93 -5.27 -2.95
C THR A 28 -27.85 -5.36 -1.76
N SER A 29 -27.36 -5.88 -0.62
CA SER A 29 -28.19 -6.06 0.57
C SER A 29 -28.65 -4.72 1.12
N GLN A 30 -29.96 -4.60 1.35
CA GLN A 30 -30.58 -3.47 2.04
C GLN A 30 -30.77 -3.76 3.53
N GLU A 31 -30.44 -4.96 3.98
CA GLU A 31 -30.52 -5.34 5.38
C GLU A 31 -29.34 -4.74 6.16
N GLN A 32 -29.59 -4.27 7.39
CA GLN A 32 -28.49 -3.93 8.29
C GLN A 32 -27.69 -5.19 8.57
N LEU A 33 -26.40 -5.19 8.20
CA LEU A 33 -25.44 -6.24 8.52
C LEU A 33 -25.34 -6.41 10.04
N ASN A 34 -26.20 -7.26 10.61
CA ASN A 34 -26.12 -7.70 12.00
C ASN A 34 -25.06 -8.81 12.12
N SER A 35 -23.80 -8.49 11.85
CA SER A 35 -22.72 -9.43 12.09
C SER A 35 -22.58 -9.60 13.61
N LYS A 36 -23.03 -10.75 14.15
CA LYS A 36 -22.76 -11.17 15.54
C LYS A 36 -21.26 -11.36 15.83
N VAL A 37 -20.40 -11.18 14.83
CA VAL A 37 -18.95 -11.32 14.91
C VAL A 37 -18.32 -9.94 15.04
N SER A 38 -17.69 -9.68 16.18
CA SER A 38 -16.98 -8.43 16.45
C SER A 38 -15.90 -8.13 15.40
N ALA A 39 -15.75 -6.87 15.00
CA ALA A 39 -14.63 -6.41 14.17
C ALA A 39 -13.25 -6.83 14.73
N THR A 40 -13.15 -6.99 16.05
CA THR A 40 -11.94 -7.49 16.70
C THR A 40 -11.62 -8.95 16.37
N THR A 41 -12.62 -9.79 16.07
CA THR A 41 -12.42 -11.20 15.69
C THR A 41 -11.87 -11.31 14.27
N TYR A 42 -12.35 -10.49 13.33
CA TYR A 42 -11.80 -10.43 11.96
C TYR A 42 -10.39 -9.87 11.95
N LEU A 43 -10.14 -8.77 12.67
CA LEU A 43 -8.78 -8.24 12.83
C LEU A 43 -7.87 -9.28 13.46
N LYS A 44 -8.31 -10.01 14.48
CA LYS A 44 -7.52 -11.09 15.10
C LYS A 44 -7.27 -12.26 14.15
N GLY A 45 -8.20 -12.58 13.25
CA GLY A 45 -7.99 -13.56 12.17
C GLY A 45 -6.97 -13.10 11.13
N LEU A 46 -7.04 -11.83 10.71
CA LEU A 46 -6.07 -11.22 9.80
C LEU A 46 -4.68 -11.10 10.44
N PHE A 47 -4.59 -10.66 11.71
CA PHE A 47 -3.34 -10.60 12.48
C PHE A 47 -2.77 -12.00 12.77
N ASN A 48 -3.61 -13.01 12.99
CA ASN A 48 -3.14 -14.39 13.14
C ASN A 48 -2.61 -14.95 11.82
N ASN A 49 -3.21 -14.61 10.67
CA ASN A 49 -2.63 -14.95 9.36
C ASN A 49 -1.27 -14.26 9.16
N ILE A 50 -1.09 -13.02 9.62
CA ILE A 50 0.20 -12.32 9.61
C ILE A 50 1.20 -12.94 10.61
N LYS A 51 0.75 -13.40 11.78
CA LYS A 51 1.61 -14.07 12.76
C LYS A 51 2.04 -15.47 12.29
N ASN A 52 1.15 -16.16 11.59
CA ASN A 52 1.47 -17.41 10.90
C ASN A 52 2.43 -17.14 9.72
N SER A 53 2.31 -16.00 9.03
CA SER A 53 3.29 -15.55 8.03
C SER A 53 4.71 -15.32 8.61
N ILE A 54 4.82 -14.94 9.89
CA ILE A 54 6.11 -14.81 10.58
C ILE A 54 6.71 -16.19 10.94
N ASP A 55 5.88 -17.16 11.32
CA ASP A 55 6.27 -18.58 11.44
C ASP A 55 6.46 -19.26 10.07
N GLU A 56 6.05 -18.63 8.98
CA GLU A 56 6.23 -19.10 7.61
C GLU A 56 7.42 -18.46 6.88
N ASN A 57 7.91 -17.32 7.36
CA ASN A 57 9.24 -16.80 7.04
C ASN A 57 10.37 -17.77 7.43
N ILE A 58 10.03 -18.78 8.23
CA ILE A 58 10.86 -19.91 8.63
C ILE A 58 10.75 -21.06 7.60
N VAL A 59 9.67 -21.19 6.84
CA VAL A 59 9.47 -22.29 5.86
C VAL A 59 10.37 -22.13 4.63
N PHE A 60 10.60 -20.91 4.13
CA PHE A 60 11.48 -20.71 2.98
C PHE A 60 12.96 -21.06 3.28
N PRO A 61 13.53 -20.67 4.44
CA PRO A 61 14.87 -21.12 4.83
C PRO A 61 14.95 -22.57 5.34
N LEU A 62 13.92 -23.12 6.01
CA LEU A 62 13.98 -24.47 6.59
C LEU A 62 13.58 -25.61 5.67
N THR A 63 12.89 -25.35 4.55
CA THR A 63 12.55 -26.44 3.62
C THR A 63 13.71 -26.77 2.68
N GLY A 64 14.62 -25.82 2.39
CA GLY A 64 15.66 -26.02 1.37
C GLY A 64 15.08 -26.39 0.00
N VAL A 65 13.78 -26.18 -0.21
CA VAL A 65 13.07 -26.54 -1.44
C VAL A 65 13.30 -25.43 -2.43
N VAL A 66 14.13 -25.73 -3.44
CA VAL A 66 14.27 -24.90 -4.63
C VAL A 66 13.00 -25.08 -5.46
N ASP A 67 12.38 -23.98 -5.86
CA ASP A 67 11.20 -24.02 -6.73
C ASP A 67 11.63 -24.61 -8.08
N PRO A 68 10.99 -25.69 -8.57
CA PRO A 68 11.35 -26.25 -9.86
C PRO A 68 10.94 -25.34 -11.03
N ASP A 69 10.03 -24.39 -10.80
CA ASP A 69 9.57 -23.45 -11.80
C ASP A 69 10.31 -22.12 -11.68
N ARG A 70 11.17 -21.87 -12.67
CA ARG A 70 12.00 -20.67 -12.80
C ARG A 70 11.21 -19.37 -12.69
N PHE A 71 9.99 -19.32 -13.21
CA PHE A 71 9.17 -18.10 -13.14
C PHE A 71 8.89 -17.72 -11.67
N PHE A 72 8.48 -18.69 -10.85
CA PHE A 72 8.14 -18.42 -9.46
C PHE A 72 9.38 -18.19 -8.59
N GLU A 73 10.51 -18.81 -8.92
CA GLU A 73 11.79 -18.49 -8.29
C GLU A 73 12.19 -17.03 -8.54
N GLU A 74 12.16 -16.59 -9.80
CA GLU A 74 12.47 -15.21 -10.20
C GLU A 74 11.51 -14.21 -9.55
N GLU A 75 10.20 -14.49 -9.57
CA GLU A 75 9.18 -13.64 -8.93
C GLU A 75 9.36 -13.54 -7.42
N ASN A 76 9.68 -14.65 -6.74
CA ASN A 76 9.91 -14.64 -5.30
C ASN A 76 11.13 -13.79 -4.92
N HIS A 77 12.23 -13.92 -5.66
CA HIS A 77 13.41 -13.09 -5.48
C HIS A 77 13.10 -11.60 -5.75
N TYR A 78 12.40 -11.32 -6.86
CA TYR A 78 11.97 -9.97 -7.22
C TYR A 78 11.11 -9.34 -6.11
N ILE A 79 10.01 -9.98 -5.71
CA ILE A 79 9.08 -9.45 -4.72
C ILE A 79 9.76 -9.28 -3.36
N THR A 80 10.68 -10.17 -2.98
CA THR A 80 11.44 -10.05 -1.72
C THR A 80 12.29 -8.78 -1.70
N ASN A 81 13.07 -8.56 -2.76
CA ASN A 81 13.92 -7.37 -2.88
C ASN A 81 13.07 -6.10 -3.04
N TYR A 82 12.05 -6.16 -3.86
CA TYR A 82 11.12 -5.06 -4.11
C TYR A 82 10.42 -4.60 -2.84
N SER A 83 9.83 -5.52 -2.07
CA SER A 83 9.14 -5.24 -0.81
C SER A 83 10.08 -4.59 0.23
N SER A 84 11.34 -5.03 0.29
CA SER A 84 12.36 -4.44 1.15
C SER A 84 12.69 -2.99 0.75
N ALA A 85 12.87 -2.75 -0.55
CA ALA A 85 13.10 -1.40 -1.08
C ALA A 85 11.88 -0.50 -0.85
N LEU A 86 10.68 -1.00 -1.15
CA LEU A 86 9.42 -0.27 -0.99
C LEU A 86 9.18 0.12 0.46
N LYS A 87 9.51 -0.74 1.43
CA LYS A 87 9.43 -0.40 2.86
C LYS A 87 10.27 0.83 3.23
N LYS A 88 11.47 0.95 2.65
CA LYS A 88 12.35 2.11 2.89
C LYS A 88 11.77 3.39 2.27
N VAL A 89 11.28 3.29 1.04
CA VAL A 89 10.63 4.41 0.33
C VAL A 89 9.37 4.87 1.06
N LEU A 90 8.53 3.94 1.51
CA LEU A 90 7.35 4.24 2.31
C LEU A 90 7.69 4.98 3.60
N THR A 91 8.68 4.49 4.35
CA THR A 91 9.15 5.15 5.58
C THR A 91 9.61 6.58 5.31
N CYS A 92 10.31 6.80 4.19
CA CYS A 92 10.75 8.14 3.79
C CYS A 92 9.55 9.04 3.45
N SER A 93 8.58 8.53 2.70
CA SER A 93 7.34 9.24 2.34
C SER A 93 6.54 9.66 3.58
N ASP A 94 6.35 8.74 4.53
CA ASP A 94 5.65 9.04 5.79
C ASP A 94 6.38 10.12 6.60
N SER A 95 7.71 10.07 6.63
CA SER A 95 8.52 11.08 7.31
C SER A 95 8.42 12.45 6.64
N MET A 96 8.40 12.50 5.30
CA MET A 96 8.24 13.71 4.51
C MET A 96 6.87 14.37 4.78
N THR A 97 5.80 13.58 4.76
CA THR A 97 4.44 14.04 5.04
C THR A 97 4.33 14.63 6.46
N LEU A 98 4.96 13.98 7.45
CA LEU A 98 5.02 14.48 8.83
C LEU A 98 5.82 15.79 8.93
N SER A 99 6.91 15.91 8.18
CA SER A 99 7.74 17.12 8.15
C SER A 99 6.96 18.32 7.60
N GLN A 100 6.23 18.15 6.50
CA GLN A 100 5.38 19.22 5.93
C GLN A 100 4.28 19.65 6.89
N LYS A 101 3.64 18.69 7.58
CA LYS A 101 2.66 19.01 8.62
C LYS A 101 3.29 19.81 9.76
N ARG A 102 4.51 19.45 10.18
CA ARG A 102 5.27 20.21 11.18
C ARG A 102 5.59 21.62 10.68
N GLN A 103 6.01 21.77 9.42
CA GLN A 103 6.30 23.07 8.81
C GLN A 103 5.06 23.98 8.80
N SER A 104 3.90 23.48 8.37
CA SER A 104 2.64 24.23 8.41
C SER A 104 2.27 24.68 9.84
N ASN A 105 2.48 23.80 10.82
CA ASN A 105 2.26 24.11 12.24
C ASN A 105 3.23 25.18 12.79
N LEU A 106 4.46 25.25 12.28
CA LEU A 106 5.40 26.31 12.65
C LEU A 106 5.02 27.65 12.00
N MET A 107 4.59 27.63 10.73
CA MET A 107 4.16 28.84 10.02
C MET A 107 2.95 29.50 10.69
N ILE A 108 1.94 28.74 11.15
CA ILE A 108 0.82 29.34 11.91
C ILE A 108 1.27 29.95 13.23
N LYS A 109 2.18 29.29 13.96
CA LYS A 109 2.70 29.83 15.21
C LYS A 109 3.43 31.14 14.95
N LEU A 110 4.26 31.19 13.92
CA LEU A 110 4.97 32.40 13.52
C LEU A 110 4.01 33.52 13.12
N SER A 111 3.01 33.21 12.29
CA SER A 111 1.97 34.17 11.90
C SER A 111 1.27 34.78 13.12
N ILE A 112 0.83 33.97 14.08
CA ILE A 112 0.18 34.43 15.31
C ILE A 112 1.10 35.34 16.13
N GLN A 113 2.37 34.96 16.31
CA GLN A 113 3.33 35.77 17.07
C GLN A 113 3.62 37.11 16.38
N LEU A 114 3.78 37.11 15.05
CA LEU A 114 3.99 38.34 14.28
C LEU A 114 2.77 39.26 14.37
N SER A 115 1.56 38.73 14.22
CA SER A 115 0.33 39.52 14.41
C SER A 115 0.22 40.11 15.82
N TYR A 116 0.58 39.34 16.84
CA TYR A 116 0.63 39.84 18.21
C TYR A 116 1.65 40.97 18.36
N PHE A 117 2.85 40.85 17.80
CA PHE A 117 3.84 41.93 17.86
C PHE A 117 3.37 43.17 17.12
N ALA A 118 2.82 43.03 15.93
CA ALA A 118 2.31 44.15 15.16
C ALA A 118 1.20 44.91 15.90
N SER A 119 0.32 44.22 16.65
CA SER A 119 -0.73 44.88 17.43
C SER A 119 -0.23 45.62 18.67
N HIS A 120 1.00 45.36 19.12
CA HIS A 120 1.63 46.01 20.29
C HIS A 120 2.76 46.99 19.89
N GLU A 121 3.09 47.05 18.61
CA GLU A 121 4.04 47.99 18.00
C GLU A 121 3.28 49.16 17.40
N TYR A 122 3.51 50.38 17.90
CA TYR A 122 2.87 51.60 17.37
C TYR A 122 3.77 52.36 16.38
N THR A 123 4.85 51.73 15.91
CA THR A 123 5.84 52.35 15.01
C THR A 123 5.66 51.89 13.56
N THR A 124 6.44 52.45 12.64
CA THR A 124 6.54 52.03 11.24
C THR A 124 6.85 50.54 11.08
N LEU A 125 7.48 49.91 12.09
CA LEU A 125 7.79 48.49 12.08
C LEU A 125 6.53 47.60 11.97
N SER A 126 5.40 48.04 12.54
CA SER A 126 4.11 47.35 12.41
C SER A 126 3.68 47.18 10.94
N ARG A 127 3.98 48.16 10.07
CA ARG A 127 3.65 48.12 8.63
C ARG A 127 4.42 47.03 7.87
N ILE A 128 5.53 46.57 8.41
CA ILE A 128 6.34 45.46 7.87
C ILE A 128 5.90 44.13 8.50
N ILE A 129 5.67 44.11 9.82
CA ILE A 129 5.33 42.89 10.56
C ILE A 129 3.94 42.35 10.18
N ASP A 130 2.93 43.22 10.02
CA ASP A 130 1.56 42.80 9.67
C ASP A 130 1.49 42.06 8.32
N PRO A 131 2.07 42.57 7.23
CA PRO A 131 2.15 41.85 5.97
C PRO A 131 2.89 40.51 6.06
N LEU A 132 3.97 40.43 6.85
CA LEU A 132 4.70 39.19 7.09
C LEU A 132 3.84 38.16 7.83
N ALA A 133 3.09 38.60 8.85
CA ALA A 133 2.16 37.74 9.56
C ALA A 133 1.10 37.14 8.62
N ALA A 134 0.54 37.98 7.74
CA ALA A 134 -0.43 37.56 6.73
C ALA A 134 0.17 36.62 5.68
N PHE A 135 1.43 36.83 5.28
CA PHE A 135 2.16 35.93 4.38
C PHE A 135 2.28 34.53 4.99
N PHE A 136 2.70 34.41 6.26
CA PHE A 136 2.82 33.10 6.91
C PHE A 136 1.47 32.38 7.08
N ASP A 137 0.35 33.09 7.30
CA ASP A 137 -0.98 32.45 7.31
C ASP A 137 -1.44 31.99 5.91
N LYS A 138 -0.99 32.64 4.84
CA LYS A 138 -1.25 32.18 3.46
C LYS A 138 -0.35 30.98 3.11
N ALA A 139 0.96 31.12 3.29
CA ALA A 139 1.95 30.09 3.00
C ALA A 139 1.65 28.78 3.74
N ARG A 140 1.22 28.83 5.01
CA ARG A 140 0.87 27.61 5.76
C ARG A 140 -0.28 26.82 5.14
N LYS A 141 -1.24 27.50 4.48
CA LYS A 141 -2.42 26.83 3.89
C LYS A 141 -1.98 26.03 2.68
N THR A 142 -1.06 26.59 1.90
CA THR A 142 -0.39 25.87 0.81
C THR A 142 0.44 24.71 1.36
N GLU A 143 1.25 24.92 2.41
CA GLU A 143 2.02 23.85 3.06
C GLU A 143 1.12 22.71 3.61
N CYS A 144 -0.01 23.05 4.21
CA CYS A 144 -0.98 22.06 4.69
C CYS A 144 -1.60 21.25 3.54
N ARG A 145 -1.82 21.88 2.38
CA ARG A 145 -2.28 21.20 1.16
C ARG A 145 -1.21 20.29 0.60
N ILE A 146 0.05 20.72 0.54
CA ILE A 146 1.19 19.87 0.13
C ILE A 146 1.19 18.59 0.97
N SER A 147 1.13 18.70 2.30
CA SER A 147 1.09 17.54 3.21
C SER A 147 -0.07 16.60 2.92
N SER A 148 -1.27 17.13 2.68
CA SER A 148 -2.47 16.32 2.42
C SER A 148 -2.43 15.62 1.06
N ASP A 149 -1.97 16.34 0.03
CA ASP A 149 -1.85 15.84 -1.33
C ASP A 149 -0.73 14.81 -1.47
N GLU A 150 0.40 15.03 -0.78
CA GLU A 150 1.49 14.08 -0.69
C GLU A 150 1.05 12.79 0.00
N ASP A 151 0.38 12.87 1.15
CA ASP A 151 -0.11 11.68 1.84
C ASP A 151 -1.05 10.88 0.93
N LEU A 152 -1.95 11.56 0.22
CA LEU A 152 -2.97 10.95 -0.64
C LEU A 152 -2.41 10.35 -1.94
N LYS A 153 -1.42 10.98 -2.56
CA LYS A 153 -0.90 10.60 -3.88
C LYS A 153 0.39 9.80 -3.81
N LEU A 154 1.23 10.04 -2.82
CA LEU A 154 2.53 9.40 -2.68
C LEU A 154 2.49 8.31 -1.60
N SER A 155 2.30 8.71 -0.34
CA SER A 155 2.38 7.79 0.80
C SER A 155 1.34 6.68 0.73
N ASP A 156 0.08 7.02 0.43
CA ASP A 156 -1.00 6.06 0.22
C ASP A 156 -0.74 5.07 -0.93
N THR A 157 -0.11 5.53 -2.01
CA THR A 157 0.25 4.67 -3.15
C THR A 157 1.28 3.64 -2.70
N PHE A 158 2.32 4.07 -1.98
CA PHE A 158 3.33 3.17 -1.45
C PHE A 158 2.77 2.20 -0.39
N ARG A 159 1.85 2.65 0.48
CA ARG A 159 1.17 1.76 1.44
C ARG A 159 0.37 0.70 0.72
N ALA A 160 -0.46 1.08 -0.25
CA ALA A 160 -1.27 0.15 -1.01
C ALA A 160 -0.42 -0.91 -1.71
N ASP A 161 0.69 -0.51 -2.33
CA ASP A 161 1.58 -1.46 -3.01
C ASP A 161 2.40 -2.32 -2.03
N PHE A 162 2.73 -1.78 -0.86
CA PHE A 162 3.40 -2.55 0.19
C PHE A 162 2.53 -3.72 0.65
N TRP A 163 1.25 -3.46 0.90
CA TRP A 163 0.26 -4.49 1.21
C TRP A 163 0.11 -5.49 0.06
N ASN A 164 0.03 -5.01 -1.18
CA ASN A 164 -0.03 -5.91 -2.34
C ASN A 164 1.20 -6.82 -2.46
N SER A 165 2.40 -6.33 -2.17
CA SER A 165 3.60 -7.17 -2.19
C SER A 165 3.56 -8.25 -1.11
N ALA A 166 2.97 -7.95 0.06
CA ALA A 166 2.78 -8.94 1.12
C ALA A 166 1.82 -10.05 0.69
N GLU A 167 0.70 -9.69 0.05
CA GLU A 167 -0.26 -10.66 -0.51
C GLU A 167 0.38 -11.52 -1.62
N CYS A 168 1.24 -10.94 -2.46
CA CYS A 168 1.97 -11.70 -3.48
C CYS A 168 2.94 -12.71 -2.85
N LYS A 169 3.65 -12.35 -1.78
CA LYS A 169 4.51 -13.27 -1.02
C LYS A 169 3.72 -14.42 -0.42
N ASP A 170 2.56 -14.11 0.19
CA ASP A 170 1.67 -15.12 0.75
C ASP A 170 1.15 -16.09 -0.33
N LEU A 171 0.81 -15.58 -1.51
CA LEU A 171 0.41 -16.41 -2.66
C LEU A 171 1.52 -17.37 -3.10
N LEU A 172 2.75 -16.88 -3.23
CA LEU A 172 3.92 -17.70 -3.55
C LEU A 172 4.16 -18.78 -2.49
N LEU A 173 4.00 -18.42 -1.22
CA LEU A 173 4.13 -19.36 -0.11
C LEU A 173 3.04 -20.44 -0.12
N ARG A 174 1.78 -20.07 -0.39
CA ARG A 174 0.69 -21.06 -0.52
C ARG A 174 0.96 -21.99 -1.70
N ARG A 175 1.49 -21.47 -2.81
CA ARG A 175 1.87 -22.30 -3.96
C ARG A 175 2.96 -23.31 -3.59
N ILE A 176 4.07 -22.88 -2.98
CA ILE A 176 5.17 -23.80 -2.65
C ILE A 176 4.75 -24.87 -1.64
N LYS A 177 3.81 -24.57 -0.72
CA LYS A 177 3.22 -25.57 0.17
C LYS A 177 2.45 -26.67 -0.59
N ASN A 178 1.69 -26.29 -1.62
CA ASN A 178 0.99 -27.26 -2.47
C ASN A 178 1.98 -28.09 -3.29
N TYR A 179 3.07 -27.49 -3.77
CA TYR A 179 4.17 -28.22 -4.42
C TYR A 179 4.76 -29.28 -3.49
N VAL A 180 5.12 -28.91 -2.26
CA VAL A 180 5.68 -29.84 -1.26
C VAL A 180 4.70 -30.97 -0.93
N ALA A 181 3.39 -30.68 -0.87
CA ALA A 181 2.36 -31.70 -0.69
C ALA A 181 2.32 -32.69 -1.88
N ALA A 182 2.34 -32.19 -3.12
CA ALA A 182 2.35 -32.99 -4.33
C ALA A 182 3.63 -33.85 -4.47
N ASP A 183 4.81 -33.31 -4.15
CA ASP A 183 6.07 -34.07 -4.13
C ASP A 183 6.05 -35.18 -3.07
N LYS A 184 5.48 -34.90 -1.89
CA LYS A 184 5.33 -35.89 -0.82
C LYS A 184 4.38 -37.03 -1.22
N SER A 185 3.23 -36.72 -1.81
CA SER A 185 2.28 -37.74 -2.27
C SER A 185 2.83 -38.52 -3.47
N PHE A 186 3.60 -37.90 -4.36
CA PHE A 186 4.33 -38.59 -5.43
C PHE A 186 5.35 -39.61 -4.90
N LYS A 187 6.14 -39.25 -3.88
CA LYS A 187 7.08 -40.17 -3.22
C LYS A 187 6.35 -41.34 -2.56
N ALA A 188 5.19 -41.07 -1.93
CA ALA A 188 4.35 -42.11 -1.33
C ALA A 188 3.78 -43.07 -2.39
N LEU A 189 3.30 -42.54 -3.52
CA LEU A 189 2.84 -43.33 -4.67
C LEU A 189 3.96 -44.21 -5.23
N THR A 190 5.17 -43.67 -5.36
CA THR A 190 6.34 -44.43 -5.83
C THR A 190 6.64 -45.61 -4.92
N LYS A 191 6.58 -45.40 -3.59
CA LYS A 191 6.75 -46.48 -2.60
C LYS A 191 5.63 -47.52 -2.66
N ALA A 192 4.38 -47.09 -2.80
CA ALA A 192 3.22 -47.98 -2.94
C ALA A 192 3.33 -48.87 -4.20
N LYS A 193 3.78 -48.29 -5.32
CA LYS A 193 4.05 -49.01 -6.58
C LYS A 193 5.17 -50.04 -6.41
N GLN A 194 6.22 -49.72 -5.66
CA GLN A 194 7.32 -50.67 -5.37
C GLN A 194 6.86 -51.85 -4.50
N THR A 195 5.97 -51.63 -3.54
CA THR A 195 5.49 -52.67 -2.63
C THR A 195 4.22 -53.39 -3.13
N ASN A 196 3.61 -52.91 -4.23
CA ASN A 196 2.29 -53.35 -4.70
C ASN A 196 1.18 -53.27 -3.64
N LEU A 197 1.31 -52.35 -2.68
CA LEU A 197 0.35 -52.16 -1.60
C LEU A 197 -0.31 -50.79 -1.72
N ASN A 198 -1.65 -50.75 -1.64
CA ASN A 198 -2.45 -49.51 -1.61
C ASN A 198 -2.19 -48.53 -2.77
N VAL A 199 -1.79 -49.04 -3.94
CA VAL A 199 -1.43 -48.21 -5.11
C VAL A 199 -2.56 -47.28 -5.51
N ALA A 200 -3.80 -47.78 -5.60
CA ALA A 200 -4.95 -46.97 -6.01
C ALA A 200 -5.23 -45.79 -5.04
N ILE A 201 -5.08 -46.00 -3.73
CA ILE A 201 -5.30 -44.96 -2.72
C ILE A 201 -4.20 -43.90 -2.81
N ALA A 202 -2.94 -44.33 -2.96
CA ALA A 202 -1.83 -43.40 -3.10
C ALA A 202 -1.89 -42.61 -4.42
N ASP A 203 -2.41 -43.22 -5.49
CA ASP A 203 -2.58 -42.57 -6.79
C ASP A 203 -3.68 -41.50 -6.73
N ASP A 204 -4.84 -41.83 -6.16
CA ASP A 204 -5.94 -40.86 -5.97
C ASP A 204 -5.48 -39.65 -5.12
N GLN A 205 -4.78 -39.89 -4.01
CA GLN A 205 -4.25 -38.80 -3.18
C GLN A 205 -3.25 -37.93 -3.95
N TYR A 206 -2.35 -38.53 -4.74
CA TYR A 206 -1.41 -37.78 -5.57
C TYR A 206 -2.13 -36.94 -6.62
N GLN A 207 -3.14 -37.48 -7.31
CA GLN A 207 -3.94 -36.72 -8.27
C GLN A 207 -4.66 -35.53 -7.62
N GLN A 208 -5.21 -35.71 -6.41
CA GLN A 208 -5.84 -34.61 -5.68
C GLN A 208 -4.86 -33.49 -5.33
N ASP A 209 -3.65 -33.82 -4.86
CA ASP A 209 -2.64 -32.83 -4.50
C ASP A 209 -2.05 -32.14 -5.73
N LEU A 210 -1.86 -32.89 -6.83
CA LEU A 210 -1.40 -32.36 -8.11
C LEU A 210 -2.41 -31.36 -8.69
N ASN A 211 -3.70 -31.71 -8.73
CA ASN A 211 -4.76 -30.81 -9.20
C ASN A 211 -4.81 -29.49 -8.40
N LYS A 212 -4.60 -29.55 -7.07
CA LYS A 212 -4.53 -28.34 -6.24
C LYS A 212 -3.30 -27.50 -6.56
N PHE A 213 -2.14 -28.13 -6.74
CA PHE A 213 -0.89 -27.46 -7.10
C PHE A 213 -0.97 -26.79 -8.49
N ASP A 214 -1.55 -27.46 -9.48
CA ASP A 214 -1.71 -26.93 -10.82
C ASP A 214 -2.67 -25.74 -10.81
N SER A 215 -3.83 -25.89 -10.16
CA SER A 215 -4.83 -24.81 -10.04
C SER A 215 -4.27 -23.56 -9.36
N ILE A 216 -3.54 -23.70 -8.24
CA ILE A 216 -2.92 -22.54 -7.58
C ILE A 216 -1.79 -21.95 -8.40
N SER A 217 -1.03 -22.76 -9.15
CA SER A 217 0.04 -22.26 -10.01
C SER A 217 -0.48 -21.43 -11.17
N GLU A 218 -1.53 -21.88 -11.87
CA GLU A 218 -2.17 -21.12 -12.95
C GLU A 218 -2.75 -19.79 -12.45
N SER A 219 -3.45 -19.84 -11.31
CA SER A 219 -4.01 -18.66 -10.65
C SER A 219 -2.91 -17.68 -10.20
N ALA A 220 -1.86 -18.20 -9.56
CA ALA A 220 -0.74 -17.37 -9.09
C ALA A 220 -0.01 -16.68 -10.23
N LYS A 221 0.26 -17.40 -11.33
CA LYS A 221 0.90 -16.82 -12.52
C LYS A 221 0.06 -15.70 -13.13
N SER A 222 -1.24 -15.91 -13.23
CA SER A 222 -2.17 -14.91 -13.76
C SER A 222 -2.23 -13.67 -12.87
N GLU A 223 -2.32 -13.87 -11.55
CA GLU A 223 -2.44 -12.80 -10.57
C GLU A 223 -1.16 -11.97 -10.43
N LEU A 224 0.03 -12.59 -10.42
CA LEU A 224 1.31 -11.88 -10.38
C LEU A 224 1.51 -10.98 -11.61
N ASN A 225 1.17 -11.47 -12.81
CA ASN A 225 1.23 -10.67 -14.03
C ASN A 225 0.24 -9.50 -14.00
N ARG A 226 -1.00 -9.75 -13.55
CA ARG A 226 -2.01 -8.69 -13.39
C ARG A 226 -1.55 -7.63 -12.39
N GLN A 227 -1.04 -8.05 -11.23
CA GLN A 227 -0.55 -7.14 -10.21
C GLN A 227 0.61 -6.28 -10.70
N ASN A 228 1.54 -6.85 -11.49
CA ASN A 228 2.63 -6.07 -12.08
C ASN A 228 2.10 -4.97 -13.02
N SER A 229 1.16 -5.30 -13.91
CA SER A 229 0.55 -4.32 -14.81
C SER A 229 -0.20 -3.23 -14.05
N GLU A 230 -1.06 -3.62 -13.10
CA GLU A 230 -1.86 -2.66 -12.33
C GLU A 230 -1.00 -1.75 -11.45
N ARG A 231 0.10 -2.28 -10.91
CA ARG A 231 1.08 -1.50 -10.15
C ARG A 231 1.68 -0.40 -11.02
N ILE A 232 2.13 -0.72 -12.23
CA ILE A 232 2.73 0.26 -13.15
C ILE A 232 1.71 1.36 -13.48
N ASP A 233 0.47 1.01 -13.79
CA ASP A 233 -0.59 1.97 -14.09
C ASP A 233 -0.91 2.87 -12.90
N LEU A 234 -0.96 2.29 -11.69
CA LEU A 234 -1.19 3.02 -10.45
C LEU A 234 -0.08 4.04 -10.18
N TYR A 235 1.18 3.63 -10.33
CA TYR A 235 2.33 4.52 -10.15
C TYR A 235 2.34 5.63 -11.17
N ASN A 236 2.17 5.31 -12.46
CA ASN A 236 2.12 6.33 -13.51
C ASN A 236 1.04 7.36 -13.21
N LYS A 237 -0.18 6.92 -12.89
CA LYS A 237 -1.29 7.81 -12.58
C LYS A 237 -1.01 8.71 -11.36
N ASN A 238 -0.59 8.11 -10.25
CA ASN A 238 -0.49 8.83 -8.98
C ASN A 238 0.77 9.68 -8.87
N LEU A 239 1.91 9.22 -9.40
CA LEU A 239 3.16 9.98 -9.38
C LEU A 239 3.09 11.16 -10.35
N THR A 240 2.51 11.00 -11.54
CA THR A 240 2.27 12.13 -12.45
C THR A 240 1.37 13.17 -11.79
N ALA A 241 0.24 12.74 -11.21
CA ALA A 241 -0.66 13.66 -10.51
C ALA A 241 0.03 14.35 -9.33
N TYR A 242 0.92 13.65 -8.61
CA TYR A 242 1.71 14.24 -7.53
C TYR A 242 2.69 15.31 -8.04
N CYS A 243 3.40 15.06 -9.14
CA CYS A 243 4.27 16.05 -9.77
C CYS A 243 3.50 17.30 -10.20
N ASP A 244 2.33 17.14 -10.81
CA ASP A 244 1.49 18.27 -11.21
C ASP A 244 1.04 19.11 -9.99
N LEU A 245 0.64 18.44 -8.91
CA LEU A 245 0.28 19.11 -7.65
C LEU A 245 1.47 19.88 -7.07
N GLN A 246 2.66 19.28 -7.04
CA GLN A 246 3.86 19.95 -6.56
C GLN A 246 4.19 21.22 -7.36
N ILE A 247 4.09 21.16 -8.69
CA ILE A 247 4.28 22.34 -9.54
C ILE A 247 3.26 23.44 -9.20
N ASN A 248 2.00 23.09 -9.00
CA ASN A 248 0.94 24.05 -8.67
C ASN A 248 1.13 24.68 -7.28
N HIS A 249 1.54 23.88 -6.29
CA HIS A 249 1.85 24.35 -4.94
C HIS A 249 3.03 25.33 -4.95
N LEU A 250 4.12 24.98 -5.66
CA LEU A 250 5.29 25.84 -5.80
C LEU A 250 4.95 27.16 -6.51
N LYS A 251 4.16 27.12 -7.59
CA LYS A 251 3.68 28.36 -8.25
C LYS A 251 2.90 29.25 -7.30
N THR A 252 2.03 28.66 -6.46
CA THR A 252 1.26 29.41 -5.47
C THR A 252 2.19 30.09 -4.45
N LEU A 253 3.17 29.36 -3.91
CA LEU A 253 4.14 29.91 -2.96
C LEU A 253 5.03 31.01 -3.57
N ILE A 254 5.44 30.85 -4.84
CA ILE A 254 6.21 31.87 -5.57
C ILE A 254 5.39 33.15 -5.69
N ASN A 255 4.13 33.06 -6.10
CA ASN A 255 3.26 34.23 -6.23
C ASN A 255 3.03 34.91 -4.87
N GLU A 256 2.83 34.14 -3.80
CA GLU A 256 2.68 34.67 -2.44
C GLU A 256 3.95 35.39 -1.97
N THR A 257 5.12 34.84 -2.31
CA THR A 257 6.44 35.40 -1.96
C THR A 257 6.73 36.68 -2.76
N GLN A 258 6.41 36.70 -4.06
CA GLN A 258 6.53 37.90 -4.88
C GLN A 258 5.64 39.03 -4.37
N SER A 259 4.38 38.72 -4.04
CA SER A 259 3.43 39.70 -3.52
C SER A 259 3.89 40.35 -2.21
N ILE A 260 4.52 39.59 -1.29
CA ILE A 260 5.06 40.18 -0.06
C ILE A 260 6.33 41.01 -0.33
N ILE A 261 7.22 40.57 -1.23
CA ILE A 261 8.41 41.35 -1.60
C ILE A 261 8.01 42.71 -2.17
N GLU A 262 7.08 42.74 -3.14
CA GLU A 262 6.58 43.97 -3.74
C GLU A 262 5.96 44.91 -2.69
N ARG A 263 5.20 44.33 -1.75
CA ARG A 263 4.58 45.12 -0.67
C ARG A 263 5.61 45.71 0.29
N LEU A 264 6.66 44.97 0.61
CA LEU A 264 7.73 45.46 1.49
C LEU A 264 8.57 46.54 0.80
N GLN A 265 8.85 46.39 -0.50
CA GLN A 265 9.55 47.40 -1.29
C GLN A 265 8.77 48.71 -1.45
N ALA A 266 7.43 48.66 -1.35
CA ALA A 266 6.59 49.85 -1.40
C ALA A 266 6.57 50.65 -0.09
N GLU A 267 7.11 50.10 1.01
CA GLU A 267 7.21 50.78 2.32
C GLU A 267 8.59 51.44 2.54
N ASP A 268 9.57 51.21 1.64
CA ASP A 268 10.87 51.92 1.55
C ASP A 268 10.72 53.28 0.84
#